data_AF-A0A0F5LQN7-F1
#
_entry.id   AF-A0A0F5LQN7-F1
#
_cell.length_a   1.000
_cell.length_b   1.000
_cell.length_c   1.000
_cell.angle_alpha   90.00
_cell.angle_beta   90.00
_cell.angle_gamma   90.00
#
_symmetry.space_group_name_H-M   'P 1'
#
loop_
_entity.id
_entity.type
_entity.pdbx_description
1 polymer ?
#
loop_
_entity_poly.entity_id
_entity_poly.type
_entity_poly.pdbx_seq_one_letter_code
_entity_poly.pdbx_strand_id
1 'polypeptide(L)' 'MQNGFIESFNGSFRDECLNETLFSSLPEARDRISAWKEDYNTHRPHSSLGNLTPNEFATQLALKKQAA' A
#
# COMPACT_ATOMS: atom_id res chain seq x y z
N MET A 1 16.20 1.86 -7.26
CA MET A 1 14.81 1.37 -7.34
C MET A 1 14.10 1.38 -5.97
N GLN A 2 14.51 2.20 -5.00
CA GLN A 2 13.79 2.31 -3.71
C GLN A 2 12.62 3.31 -3.81
N ASN A 3 12.79 4.41 -4.57
CA ASN A 3 11.79 5.47 -4.66
C ASN A 3 10.51 5.07 -5.41
N GLY A 4 10.59 4.21 -6.43
CA GLY A 4 9.43 3.85 -7.26
C GLY A 4 8.27 3.23 -6.50
N PHE A 5 8.53 2.48 -5.43
CA PHE A 5 7.49 1.91 -4.58
C PHE A 5 6.76 2.97 -3.75
N ILE A 6 7.52 3.91 -3.19
CA ILE A 6 6.97 5.03 -2.41
C ILE A 6 6.22 5.99 -3.34
N GLU A 7 6.71 6.20 -4.55
CA GLU A 7 6.06 7.03 -5.57
C GLU A 7 4.71 6.43 -6.00
N SER A 8 4.65 5.13 -6.30
CA SER A 8 3.39 4.44 -6.62
C SER A 8 2.40 4.45 -5.45
N PHE A 9 2.87 4.21 -4.22
CA PHE A 9 2.02 4.28 -3.03
C PHE A 9 1.45 5.68 -2.83
N ASN A 10 2.29 6.71 -2.86
CA ASN A 10 1.86 8.10 -2.64
C ASN A 10 0.92 8.60 -3.75
N GLY A 11 1.13 8.16 -4.99
CA GLY A 11 0.24 8.45 -6.12
C GLY A 11 -1.15 7.86 -5.88
N SER A 12 -1.24 6.55 -5.67
CA SER A 12 -2.50 5.85 -5.36
C SER A 12 -3.19 6.38 -4.11
N PHE A 13 -2.44 6.66 -3.05
CA PHE A 13 -3.02 7.17 -1.80
C PHE A 13 -3.66 8.54 -1.98
N ARG A 14 -3.01 9.43 -2.74
CA ARG A 14 -3.58 10.74 -3.04
C ARG A 14 -4.83 10.61 -3.89
N ASP A 15 -4.76 9.86 -4.98
CA ASP A 15 -5.84 9.81 -5.98
C ASP A 15 -7.06 9.04 -5.47
N GLU A 16 -6.85 7.89 -4.81
CA GLU A 16 -7.90 6.92 -4.50
C GLU A 16 -8.41 7.03 -3.06
N CYS A 17 -7.68 7.68 -2.15
CA CYS A 17 -8.10 7.83 -0.76
C CYS A 17 -8.41 9.30 -0.42
N LEU A 18 -7.43 10.18 -0.60
CA LEU A 18 -7.55 11.57 -0.13
C LEU A 18 -8.41 12.43 -1.04
N ASN A 19 -8.35 12.24 -2.36
CA ASN A 19 -9.12 13.03 -3.32
C ASN A 19 -10.58 12.57 -3.42
N GLU A 20 -10.85 11.27 -3.23
CA GLU A 20 -12.22 10.72 -3.36
C GLU A 20 -13.05 10.84 -2.09
N THR A 21 -12.42 11.03 -0.92
CA THR A 21 -13.12 11.04 0.38
C THR A 21 -13.04 12.41 1.05
N LEU A 22 -14.20 13.04 1.27
CA LEU A 22 -14.31 14.14 2.21
C LEU A 22 -14.41 13.59 3.63
N PHE A 23 -13.47 13.96 4.49
CA PHE A 23 -13.48 13.54 5.88
C PHE A 23 -14.24 14.55 6.75
N SER A 24 -15.22 14.06 7.50
CA SER A 24 -16.06 14.87 8.38
C SER A 24 -15.38 15.15 9.72
N SER A 25 -14.37 14.35 10.09
CA SER A 25 -13.66 14.45 11.36
C SER A 25 -12.33 13.69 11.32
N LEU A 26 -11.35 14.10 12.15
CA LEU A 26 -10.07 13.41 12.30
C LEU A 26 -10.19 11.91 12.65
N PRO A 27 -11.06 11.46 13.58
CA PRO A 27 -11.24 10.02 13.83
C PRO A 27 -11.71 9.25 12.59
N GLU A 28 -12.65 9.80 11.82
CA GLU A 28 -13.13 9.18 10.58
C GLU A 28 -12.02 9.09 9.53
N ALA A 29 -11.23 10.16 9.38
CA ALA A 29 -10.06 10.16 8.50
C ALA A 29 -9.07 9.05 8.88
N ARG A 30 -8.78 8.89 10.18
CA ARG A 30 -7.86 7.86 10.65
C ARG A 30 -8.36 6.45 10.37
N ASP A 31 -9.64 6.20 10.58
CA ASP A 31 -10.27 4.90 10.30
C ASP A 31 -10.18 4.57 8.80
N ARG A 32 -10.63 5.51 7.96
CA ARG A 32 -10.66 5.33 6.50
C ARG A 32 -9.27 5.15 5.89
N ILE A 33 -8.28 5.94 6.36
CA ILE A 33 -6.89 5.81 5.92
C ILE A 33 -6.31 4.46 6.36
N SER A 34 -6.64 4.00 7.55
CA SER A 34 -6.17 2.70 8.05
C SER A 34 -6.75 1.55 7.24
N ALA A 35 -8.05 1.58 6.96
CA ALA A 35 -8.72 0.60 6.11
C ALA A 35 -8.15 0.60 4.68
N TRP A 36 -7.96 1.78 4.08
CA TRP A 36 -7.36 1.89 2.75
C TRP A 36 -5.93 1.33 2.71
N LYS A 37 -5.13 1.63 3.73
CA LYS A 37 -3.76 1.13 3.84
C LYS A 37 -3.73 -0.39 4.00
N GLU A 38 -4.64 -0.97 4.77
CA GLU A 38 -4.77 -2.42 4.89
C GLU A 38 -5.07 -3.03 3.52
N ASP A 39 -6.11 -2.54 2.84
CA ASP A 39 -6.50 -3.02 1.50
C ASP A 39 -5.36 -2.96 0.48
N TYR A 40 -4.66 -1.82 0.42
CA TYR A 40 -3.50 -1.65 -0.46
C TYR A 40 -2.42 -2.70 -0.19
N ASN A 41 -2.13 -2.98 1.08
CA ASN A 41 -1.05 -3.89 1.45
C ASN A 41 -1.41 -5.37 1.31
N THR A 42 -2.69 -5.74 1.44
CA THR A 42 -3.10 -7.15 1.53
C THR A 42 -3.90 -7.66 0.34
N HIS A 43 -4.55 -6.80 -0.44
CA HIS A 43 -5.48 -7.23 -1.49
C HIS A 43 -5.13 -6.74 -2.88
N ARG A 44 -4.32 -5.69 -3.01
CA ARG A 44 -4.01 -5.09 -4.32
C ARG A 44 -2.70 -5.64 -4.90
N PRO A 45 -2.74 -6.46 -5.96
CA PRO A 45 -1.54 -6.87 -6.66
C PRO A 45 -0.99 -5.72 -7.49
N HIS A 46 0.34 -5.56 -7.49
CA HIS A 46 1.02 -4.52 -8.27
C HIS A 46 1.94 -5.13 -9.32
N SER A 47 1.79 -4.70 -10.58
CA SER A 47 2.64 -5.17 -11.69
C SER A 47 4.14 -4.94 -11.43
N SER A 48 4.50 -3.84 -10.77
CA SER A 48 5.88 -3.55 -10.36
C SER A 48 6.44 -4.49 -9.30
N LEU A 49 5.57 -5.24 -8.60
CA LEU A 49 5.93 -6.28 -7.62
C LEU A 49 5.78 -7.69 -8.21
N GLY A 50 5.68 -7.82 -9.53
CA GLY A 50 5.42 -9.11 -10.17
C GLY A 50 3.99 -9.60 -9.96
N ASN A 51 3.03 -8.67 -9.88
CA ASN A 51 1.62 -8.95 -9.62
C ASN A 51 1.34 -9.57 -8.25
N LEU A 52 2.20 -9.27 -7.28
CA LEU A 52 2.03 -9.60 -5.86
C LEU A 52 1.52 -8.39 -5.10
N THR A 53 0.85 -8.65 -3.97
CA THR A 53 0.56 -7.60 -2.99
C THR A 53 1.84 -7.16 -2.29
N PRO A 54 1.87 -5.93 -1.71
CA PRO A 54 3.02 -5.47 -0.94
C PRO A 54 3.41 -6.44 0.18
N ASN A 55 2.43 -7.04 0.86
CA ASN A 55 2.69 -7.98 1.95
C ASN A 55 3.26 -9.32 1.47
N GLU A 56 2.76 -9.85 0.35
CA GLU A 56 3.33 -11.05 -0.27
C GLU A 56 4.76 -10.81 -0.75
N PHE A 57 5.02 -9.68 -1.40
CA PHE A 57 6.35 -9.30 -1.84
C PHE A 57 7.32 -9.17 -0.66
N ALA A 58 6.90 -8.51 0.43
CA ALA A 58 7.69 -8.39 1.65
C ALA A 58 8.00 -9.76 2.28
N THR A 59 7.01 -10.65 2.32
CA THR A 59 7.17 -12.02 2.82
C THR A 59 8.20 -12.81 1.98
N GLN A 60 8.09 -12.75 0.65
CA GLN A 60 9.06 -13.40 -0.23
C GLN A 60 10.48 -12.84 -0.06
N LEU A 61 10.60 -11.51 0.08
CA LEU A 61 11.89 -10.86 0.33
C LEU A 61 12.49 -11.29 1.68
N ALA A 62 11.67 -11.41 2.72
CA ALA A 62 12.09 -11.87 4.03
C ALA A 62 12.55 -13.34 4.01
N LEU A 63 11.86 -14.21 3.26
CA LEU A 63 12.27 -15.61 3.08
C LEU A 63 13.59 -15.72 2.32
N LYS A 64 13.76 -14.95 1.24
CA LYS A 64 15.02 -14.90 0.47
C LYS A 64 16.21 -14.42 1.31
N LYS A 65 15.99 -13.47 2.23
CA LYS A 65 17.03 -13.01 3.16
C LYS A 65 17.42 -14.04 4.21
N GLN A 66 16.52 -14.95 4.58
CA GLN A 66 16.80 -16.02 5.56
C GLN A 66 17.51 -17.22 4.94
N ALA A 67 17.40 -17.40 3.63
CA ALA A 67 18.02 -18.50 2.89
C ALA A 67 19.41 -18.16 2.31
N ALA A 68 19.91 -16.94 2.56
CA ALA A 68 21.21 -16.43 2.10
C ALA A 68 22.15 -16.23 3.31
#